data_AF-A0A2K8MDA7-F1
#
_entry.id   AF-A0A2K8MDA7-F1
#
_cell.length_a   1.000
_cell.length_b   1.000
_cell.length_c   1.000
_cell.angle_alpha   90.00
_cell.angle_beta   90.00
_cell.angle_gamma   90.00
#
_symmetry.space_group_name_H-M   'P 1'
#
loop_
_entity.id
_entity.type
_entity.pdbx_description
1 polymer ?
#
loop_
_entity_poly.entity_id
_entity_poly.type
_entity_poly.pdbx_seq_one_letter_code
_entity_poly.pdbx_strand_id
1 'polypeptide(L)'
;MTSIDRLSGLSPLSPTGPAGGADARGAAIETMGEIGHRVLAWVDTASRGNGGGAQAWSQTAGNGSGFAPDLGELARRGDVYGLGELTSDLAARFGGSPAQEGALRRALDDFTRQAVVQIAGLSGAGGDQQVSGVRAALDGASRADAPAGLDGVIARFEAATATLAVQNRS
;
A
#
# COMPACT_ATOMS: atom_id res chain seq x y z
N MET A 1 15.54 -2.20 35.01
CA MET A 1 14.42 -1.42 34.45
C MET A 1 14.73 -1.18 32.99
N THR A 2 14.21 -2.01 32.09
CA THR A 2 14.45 -1.95 30.65
C THR A 2 13.50 -0.95 30.02
N SER A 3 14.04 0.19 29.59
CA SER A 3 13.34 1.17 28.76
C SER A 3 12.96 0.50 27.44
N ILE A 4 11.66 0.48 27.15
CA ILE A 4 11.15 0.22 25.80
C ILE A 4 11.47 1.49 25.02
N ASP A 5 12.49 1.41 24.18
CA ASP A 5 12.76 2.36 23.11
C ASP A 5 11.57 2.28 22.13
N ARG A 6 10.56 3.12 22.40
CA ARG A 6 9.42 3.28 21.51
C ARG A 6 9.95 3.86 20.21
N LEU A 7 9.70 3.15 19.11
CA LEU A 7 9.83 3.60 17.72
C LEU A 7 9.17 4.97 17.52
N SER A 8 9.86 6.02 17.96
CA SER A 8 9.54 7.43 17.78
C SER A 8 10.22 7.82 16.49
N GLY A 9 9.49 7.78 15.37
CA GLY A 9 10.10 8.15 14.10
C GLY A 9 9.16 8.20 12.91
N LEU A 10 8.03 7.50 12.96
CA LEU A 10 7.04 7.59 11.90
C LEU A 10 5.89 8.46 12.42
N SER A 11 5.92 9.73 12.04
CA SER A 11 4.70 10.54 12.10
C SER A 11 3.60 9.77 11.34
N PRO A 12 2.37 9.68 11.88
CA PRO A 12 1.25 9.16 11.10
C PRO A 12 1.23 9.92 9.77
N LEU A 13 1.04 9.21 8.66
CA LEU A 13 0.84 9.85 7.37
C LEU A 13 -0.41 10.71 7.53
N SER A 14 -0.22 12.02 7.68
CA SER A 14 -1.32 12.96 7.81
C SER A 14 -2.25 12.73 6.62
N PRO A 15 -3.58 12.58 6.82
CA PRO A 15 -4.50 12.57 5.70
C PRO A 15 -4.33 13.91 5.01
N THR A 16 -3.67 13.91 3.85
CA THR A 16 -3.55 15.08 3.02
C THR A 16 -4.96 15.44 2.58
N GLY A 17 -5.55 16.44 3.23
CA GLY A 17 -6.75 17.11 2.75
C GLY A 17 -6.59 17.53 1.29
N PRO A 18 -7.69 17.93 0.62
CA PRO A 18 -7.77 17.98 -0.85
C PRO A 18 -6.61 18.78 -1.43
N ALA A 19 -5.60 18.06 -1.92
CA ALA A 19 -4.33 18.64 -2.34
C ALA A 19 -4.51 19.20 -3.76
N GLY A 20 -4.69 20.51 -3.84
CA GLY A 20 -4.36 21.26 -5.05
C GLY A 20 -2.86 21.09 -5.32
N GLY A 21 -2.52 20.30 -6.33
CA GLY A 21 -1.15 20.05 -6.78
C GLY A 21 -0.87 18.57 -7.01
N ALA A 22 -0.55 18.21 -8.25
CA ALA A 22 -0.21 16.86 -8.69
C ALA A 22 1.19 16.42 -8.16
N ASP A 23 1.32 16.22 -6.85
CA ASP A 23 2.54 15.64 -6.27
C ASP A 23 2.53 14.12 -6.42
N ALA A 24 3.46 13.61 -7.23
CA ALA A 24 3.66 12.19 -7.49
C ALA A 24 4.02 11.41 -6.22
N ARG A 25 4.76 12.04 -5.29
CA ARG A 25 5.11 11.40 -4.01
C ARG A 25 3.88 11.21 -3.15
N GLY A 26 3.11 12.28 -2.91
CA GLY A 26 1.86 12.21 -2.15
C GLY A 26 0.89 11.19 -2.71
N ALA A 27 0.66 11.20 -4.04
CA ALA A 27 -0.22 10.25 -4.70
C ALA A 27 0.25 8.80 -4.55
N ALA A 28 1.55 8.51 -4.73
CA ALA A 28 2.08 7.16 -4.55
C ALA A 28 1.90 6.65 -3.11
N ILE A 29 2.20 7.48 -2.11
CA ILE A 29 2.05 7.12 -0.69
C ILE A 29 0.59 6.89 -0.32
N GLU A 30 -0.31 7.77 -0.77
CA GLU A 30 -1.75 7.64 -0.57
C GLU A 30 -2.27 6.32 -1.14
N THR A 31 -1.92 6.02 -2.40
CA THR A 31 -2.35 4.77 -3.05
C THR A 31 -1.74 3.52 -2.41
N MET A 32 -0.47 3.54 -1.97
CA MET A 32 0.11 2.42 -1.23
C MET A 32 -0.57 2.21 0.13
N GLY A 33 -0.92 3.30 0.82
CA GLY A 33 -1.70 3.26 2.07
C GLY A 33 -3.05 2.58 1.86
N GLU A 34 -3.77 3.00 0.83
CA GLU A 34 -5.04 2.42 0.42
C GLU A 34 -4.90 0.93 0.08
N ILE A 35 -3.92 0.53 -0.75
CA ILE A 35 -3.66 -0.90 -1.05
C ILE A 35 -3.41 -1.70 0.23
N GLY A 36 -2.66 -1.15 1.18
CA GLY A 36 -2.44 -1.80 2.49
C GLY A 36 -3.75 -2.04 3.24
N HIS A 37 -4.69 -1.08 3.23
CA HIS A 37 -6.03 -1.27 3.81
C HIS A 37 -6.80 -2.38 3.11
N ARG A 38 -6.78 -2.41 1.76
CA ARG A 38 -7.50 -3.42 0.98
C ARG A 38 -6.96 -4.83 1.23
N VAL A 39 -5.63 -4.97 1.32
CA VAL A 39 -4.97 -6.25 1.63
C VAL A 39 -5.34 -6.74 3.03
N LEU A 40 -5.30 -5.86 4.04
CA LEU A 40 -5.65 -6.21 5.41
C LEU A 40 -7.13 -6.60 5.54
N ALA A 41 -8.04 -5.92 4.84
CA ALA A 41 -9.46 -6.28 4.82
C ALA A 41 -9.68 -7.71 4.29
N TRP A 42 -8.95 -8.10 3.23
CA TRP A 42 -8.98 -9.48 2.72
C TRP A 42 -8.37 -10.49 3.70
N VAL A 43 -7.28 -10.15 4.37
CA VAL A 43 -6.66 -11.01 5.39
C VAL A 43 -7.58 -11.22 6.59
N ASP A 44 -8.28 -10.18 7.05
CA ASP A 44 -9.26 -10.27 8.13
C ASP A 44 -10.45 -11.15 7.71
N THR A 45 -10.94 -10.98 6.48
CA THR A 45 -12.02 -11.79 5.90
C THR A 45 -11.61 -13.27 5.79
N ALA A 46 -10.36 -13.56 5.42
CA ALA A 46 -9.86 -14.92 5.26
C ALA A 46 -9.52 -15.61 6.59
N SER A 47 -9.01 -14.87 7.58
CA SER A 47 -8.44 -15.45 8.81
C SER A 47 -9.45 -15.64 9.96
N ARG A 48 -10.66 -15.07 9.89
CA ARG A 48 -11.64 -15.00 11.00
C ARG A 48 -11.05 -14.45 12.32
N GLY A 49 -9.89 -13.78 12.26
CA GLY A 49 -9.12 -13.33 13.42
C GLY A 49 -9.44 -11.89 13.84
N ASN A 50 -8.99 -11.50 15.03
CA ASN A 50 -9.04 -10.12 15.52
C ASN A 50 -8.08 -9.25 14.69
N GLY A 51 -8.61 -8.26 13.97
CA GLY A 51 -7.91 -7.36 13.03
C GLY A 51 -6.85 -6.43 13.63
N GLY A 52 -5.87 -6.98 14.35
CA GLY A 52 -4.76 -6.24 14.95
C GLY A 52 -3.87 -5.56 13.89
N GLY A 53 -3.67 -6.20 12.74
CA GLY A 53 -2.96 -5.61 11.60
C GLY A 53 -3.71 -4.40 11.00
N ALA A 54 -5.03 -4.49 10.83
CA ALA A 54 -5.86 -3.38 10.36
C ALA A 54 -5.78 -2.17 11.29
N GLN A 55 -5.87 -2.37 12.61
CA GLN A 55 -5.73 -1.28 13.58
C GLN A 55 -4.34 -0.64 13.54
N ALA A 56 -3.28 -1.45 13.50
CA ALA A 56 -1.89 -0.96 13.42
C ALA A 56 -1.64 -0.17 12.12
N TRP A 57 -2.24 -0.63 11.01
CA TRP A 57 -2.14 0.04 9.73
C TRP A 57 -2.86 1.39 9.72
N SER A 58 -4.07 1.48 10.29
CA SER A 58 -4.79 2.75 10.34
C SER A 58 -4.07 3.84 11.12
N GLN A 59 -3.26 3.47 12.13
CA GLN A 59 -2.39 4.42 12.84
C GLN A 59 -1.22 4.92 11.98
N THR A 60 -0.90 4.24 10.89
CA THR A 60 0.22 4.56 10.00
C THR A 60 -0.25 5.31 8.76
N ALA A 61 -1.20 4.75 8.03
CA ALA A 61 -1.65 5.22 6.73
C ALA A 61 -2.93 6.08 6.78
N GLY A 62 -3.51 6.26 7.98
CA GLY A 62 -4.80 6.91 8.13
C GLY A 62 -5.96 5.93 7.92
N ASN A 63 -7.15 6.45 7.62
CA ASN A 63 -8.30 5.59 7.32
C ASN A 63 -8.38 5.34 5.81
N GLY A 64 -8.54 4.08 5.41
CA GLY A 64 -8.80 3.72 4.02
C GLY A 64 -10.19 4.16 3.55
N SER A 65 -10.41 4.07 2.24
CA SER A 65 -11.64 4.51 1.55
C SER A 65 -12.93 3.74 1.91
N GLY A 66 -12.86 2.79 2.84
CA GLY A 66 -13.99 1.92 3.20
C GLY A 66 -14.14 0.68 2.32
N PHE A 67 -13.07 0.26 1.64
CA PHE A 67 -13.03 -0.96 0.82
C PHE A 67 -13.54 -2.19 1.59
N ALA A 68 -14.42 -2.95 0.93
CA ALA A 68 -14.98 -4.20 1.44
C ALA A 68 -14.66 -5.37 0.47
N PRO A 69 -14.08 -6.47 0.96
CA PRO A 69 -13.83 -7.66 0.15
C PRO A 69 -15.09 -8.23 -0.51
N ASP A 70 -15.07 -8.39 -1.84
CA ASP A 70 -16.13 -9.05 -2.60
C ASP A 70 -15.72 -10.47 -3.02
N LEU A 71 -16.35 -11.48 -2.40
CA LEU A 71 -16.14 -12.90 -2.74
C LEU A 71 -16.61 -13.24 -4.16
N GLY A 72 -17.55 -12.49 -4.72
CA GLY A 72 -18.00 -12.62 -6.11
C GLY A 72 -16.91 -12.22 -7.11
N GLU A 73 -16.19 -11.13 -6.86
CA GLU A 73 -15.01 -10.74 -7.64
C GLU A 73 -13.90 -11.79 -7.55
N LEU A 74 -13.64 -12.33 -6.36
CA LEU A 74 -12.70 -13.43 -6.17
C LEU A 74 -13.10 -14.67 -7.00
N ALA A 75 -14.37 -15.06 -6.96
CA ALA A 75 -14.88 -16.21 -7.71
C ALA A 75 -14.78 -16.01 -9.23
N ARG A 76 -14.94 -14.77 -9.71
CA ARG A 76 -14.78 -14.39 -11.12
C ARG A 76 -13.33 -14.17 -11.53
N ARG A 77 -12.36 -14.26 -10.61
CA ARG A 77 -10.95 -13.87 -10.81
C ARG A 77 -10.84 -12.42 -11.34
N GLY A 78 -11.72 -11.56 -10.88
CA GLY A 78 -11.76 -10.15 -11.26
C GLY A 78 -10.77 -9.31 -10.46
N ASP A 79 -11.04 -8.01 -10.35
CA ASP A 79 -10.13 -7.06 -9.72
C ASP A 79 -10.34 -7.04 -8.20
N VAL A 80 -9.86 -8.10 -7.55
CA VAL A 80 -10.05 -8.40 -6.12
C VAL A 80 -9.66 -7.25 -5.19
N TYR A 81 -8.74 -6.40 -5.60
CA TYR A 81 -8.28 -5.24 -4.83
C TYR A 81 -8.67 -3.90 -5.46
N GLY A 82 -9.50 -3.89 -6.51
CA GLY A 82 -9.91 -2.67 -7.21
C GLY A 82 -8.74 -1.84 -7.75
N LEU A 83 -7.64 -2.47 -8.18
CA LEU A 83 -6.45 -1.75 -8.64
C LEU A 83 -6.69 -1.05 -9.99
N GLY A 84 -7.73 -1.43 -10.74
CA GLY A 84 -8.09 -0.85 -12.03
C GLY A 84 -8.62 0.57 -11.84
N GLU A 85 -9.52 0.74 -10.87
CA GLU A 85 -10.00 2.06 -10.44
C GLU A 85 -8.83 2.95 -9.99
N LEU A 86 -7.96 2.45 -9.11
CA LEU A 86 -6.77 3.18 -8.66
C LEU A 86 -5.83 3.56 -9.81
N THR A 87 -5.67 2.66 -10.78
CA THR A 87 -4.83 2.90 -11.95
C THR A 87 -5.42 4.01 -12.81
N SER A 88 -6.70 3.91 -13.16
CA SER A 88 -7.39 4.88 -14.01
C SER A 88 -7.48 6.26 -13.34
N ASP A 89 -7.72 6.32 -12.03
CA ASP A 89 -7.74 7.58 -11.28
C ASP A 89 -6.39 8.28 -11.27
N LEU A 90 -5.30 7.53 -11.02
CA LEU A 90 -3.94 8.08 -11.09
C LEU A 90 -3.57 8.50 -12.52
N ALA A 91 -3.87 7.66 -13.52
CA ALA A 91 -3.61 7.99 -14.91
C ALA A 91 -4.35 9.26 -15.33
N ALA A 92 -5.63 9.41 -14.97
CA ALA A 92 -6.41 10.61 -15.23
C ALA A 92 -5.84 11.85 -14.50
N ARG A 93 -5.48 11.71 -13.21
CA ARG A 93 -4.92 12.79 -12.39
C ARG A 93 -3.60 13.34 -12.94
N PHE A 94 -2.78 12.50 -13.55
CA PHE A 94 -1.46 12.86 -14.08
C PHE A 94 -1.40 13.00 -15.61
N GLY A 95 -2.52 12.84 -16.32
CA GLY A 95 -2.55 12.89 -17.78
C GLY A 95 -1.73 11.77 -18.44
N GLY A 96 -1.75 10.58 -17.85
CA GLY A 96 -0.97 9.42 -18.29
C GLY A 96 -1.36 8.93 -19.69
N SER A 97 -0.35 8.53 -20.46
CA SER A 97 -0.57 7.81 -21.72
C SER A 97 -1.02 6.36 -21.47
N PRO A 98 -1.64 5.67 -22.45
CA PRO A 98 -2.00 4.26 -22.31
C PRO A 98 -0.82 3.34 -21.96
N ALA A 99 0.39 3.68 -22.42
CA ALA A 99 1.60 2.95 -22.07
C ALA A 99 1.96 3.12 -20.59
N GLN A 100 1.84 4.34 -20.06
CA GLN A 100 2.08 4.62 -18.64
C GLN A 100 1.00 4.05 -17.74
N GLU A 101 -0.27 4.05 -18.18
CA GLU A 101 -1.36 3.38 -17.45
C GLU A 101 -1.10 1.87 -17.34
N GLY A 102 -0.66 1.22 -18.43
CA GLY A 102 -0.27 -0.19 -18.39
C GLY A 102 0.97 -0.46 -17.52
N ALA A 103 1.94 0.46 -17.48
CA ALA A 103 3.09 0.35 -16.58
C ALA A 103 2.69 0.53 -15.10
N LEU A 104 1.84 1.51 -14.83
CA LEU A 104 1.28 1.77 -13.51
C LEU A 104 0.49 0.57 -13.01
N ARG A 105 -0.38 -0.02 -13.86
CA ARG A 105 -1.14 -1.22 -13.48
C ARG A 105 -0.22 -2.35 -13.03
N ARG A 106 0.86 -2.62 -13.77
CA ARG A 106 1.86 -3.65 -13.40
C ARG A 106 2.54 -3.30 -12.08
N ALA A 107 2.95 -2.05 -11.88
CA ALA A 107 3.59 -1.63 -10.64
C ALA A 107 2.67 -1.78 -9.42
N LEU A 108 1.37 -1.46 -9.56
CA LEU A 108 0.35 -1.68 -8.54
C LEU A 108 0.14 -3.17 -8.26
N ASP A 109 0.02 -4.00 -9.30
CA ASP A 109 -0.13 -5.46 -9.17
C ASP A 109 1.07 -6.09 -8.44
N ASP A 110 2.29 -5.71 -8.80
CA ASP A 110 3.52 -6.24 -8.21
C ASP A 110 3.67 -5.83 -6.74
N PHE A 111 3.43 -4.55 -6.43
CA PHE A 111 3.42 -4.06 -5.05
C PHE A 111 2.36 -4.81 -4.21
N THR A 112 1.14 -4.90 -4.72
CA THR A 112 0.03 -5.58 -4.03
C THR A 112 0.38 -7.04 -3.76
N ARG A 113 0.96 -7.74 -4.74
CA ARG A 113 1.41 -9.13 -4.56
C ARG A 113 2.43 -9.26 -3.43
N GLN A 114 3.44 -8.40 -3.39
CA GLN A 114 4.45 -8.44 -2.33
C GLN A 114 3.87 -8.08 -0.95
N ALA A 115 2.95 -7.11 -0.90
CA ALA A 115 2.26 -6.73 0.32
C ALA A 115 1.39 -7.87 0.87
N VAL A 116 0.67 -8.59 0.00
CA VAL A 116 -0.09 -9.79 0.37
C VAL A 116 0.82 -10.86 0.95
N VAL A 117 1.96 -11.16 0.30
CA VAL A 117 2.92 -12.15 0.81
C VAL A 117 3.43 -11.76 2.20
N GLN A 118 3.82 -10.49 2.38
CA GLN A 118 4.31 -9.98 3.65
C GLN A 118 3.27 -10.09 4.77
N ILE A 119 2.06 -9.60 4.53
CA ILE A 119 1.00 -9.53 5.56
C ILE A 119 0.44 -10.93 5.85
N ALA A 120 0.18 -11.74 4.81
CA ALA A 120 -0.36 -13.09 4.98
C ALA A 120 0.69 -14.05 5.59
N GLY A 121 1.97 -13.91 5.23
CA GLY A 121 3.06 -14.68 5.81
C GLY A 121 3.25 -14.45 7.31
N LEU A 122 2.78 -13.30 7.82
CA LEU A 122 2.77 -12.94 9.24
C LEU A 122 1.38 -13.05 9.88
N SER A 123 0.42 -13.73 9.22
CA SER A 123 -0.90 -13.95 9.78
C SER A 123 -0.80 -14.65 11.15
N GLY A 124 -1.38 -14.05 12.19
CA GLY A 124 -1.27 -14.50 13.58
C GLY A 124 -0.16 -13.84 14.41
N ALA A 125 0.79 -13.13 13.80
CA ALA A 125 1.74 -12.27 14.52
C ALA A 125 1.04 -11.01 15.06
N GLY A 126 1.69 -10.29 15.99
CA GLY A 126 1.17 -9.01 16.48
C GLY A 126 1.01 -8.00 15.35
N GLY A 127 -0.03 -7.15 15.43
CA GLY A 127 -0.40 -6.23 14.34
C GLY A 127 0.74 -5.35 13.83
N ASP A 128 1.59 -4.83 14.73
CA ASP A 128 2.77 -4.04 14.35
C ASP A 128 3.81 -4.85 13.57
N GLN A 129 3.97 -6.13 13.88
CA GLN A 129 4.87 -7.02 13.16
C GLN A 129 4.34 -7.32 11.76
N GLN A 130 3.03 -7.57 11.64
CA GLN A 130 2.35 -7.82 10.36
C GLN A 130 2.55 -6.69 9.35
N VAL A 131 2.51 -5.44 9.81
CA VAL A 131 2.59 -4.27 8.93
C VAL A 131 3.98 -3.65 8.84
N SER A 132 4.94 -4.12 9.64
CA SER A 132 6.29 -3.55 9.73
C SER A 132 7.01 -3.48 8.37
N GLY A 133 6.90 -4.53 7.56
CA GLY A 133 7.51 -4.56 6.23
C GLY A 133 6.90 -3.55 5.27
N VAL A 134 5.57 -3.43 5.28
CA VAL A 134 4.85 -2.46 4.44
C VAL A 134 5.11 -1.01 4.89
N ARG A 135 5.28 -0.77 6.20
CA ARG A 135 5.75 0.52 6.74
C ARG A 135 7.14 0.89 6.20
N ALA A 136 8.07 -0.05 6.22
CA ALA A 136 9.41 0.16 5.68
C ALA A 136 9.40 0.40 4.16
N ALA A 137 8.50 -0.27 3.42
CA ALA A 137 8.32 -0.04 1.99
C ALA A 137 7.76 1.36 1.69
N LEU A 138 6.78 1.83 2.46
CA LEU A 138 6.27 3.21 2.40
C LEU A 138 7.38 4.23 2.69
N ASP A 139 8.20 3.99 3.71
CA ASP A 139 9.31 4.86 4.07
C ASP A 139 10.35 4.92 2.93
N GLY A 140 10.69 3.76 2.34
CA GLY A 140 11.55 3.65 1.16
C GLY A 140 11.00 4.39 -0.05
N ALA A 141 9.72 4.21 -0.37
CA ALA A 141 9.04 4.93 -1.45
C ALA A 141 9.04 6.45 -1.22
N SER A 142 8.88 6.89 0.02
CA SER A 142 8.88 8.31 0.38
C SER A 142 10.23 9.00 0.14
N ARG A 143 11.33 8.23 0.21
CA ARG A 143 12.70 8.71 0.01
C ARG A 143 13.27 8.38 -1.37
N ALA A 144 12.52 7.68 -2.21
CA ALA A 144 12.99 7.30 -3.54
C ALA A 144 13.24 8.55 -4.40
N ASP A 145 14.42 8.58 -5.03
CA ASP A 145 14.72 9.52 -6.09
C ASP A 145 13.94 9.09 -7.34
N ALA A 146 12.96 9.91 -7.71
CA ALA A 146 12.00 9.57 -8.76
C ALA A 146 11.50 10.84 -9.44
N PRO A 147 11.23 10.78 -10.76
CA PRO A 147 10.84 11.94 -11.55
C PRO A 147 9.48 12.51 -11.09
N ALA A 148 9.09 13.63 -11.70
CA ALA A 148 7.74 14.18 -11.51
C ALA A 148 6.69 13.38 -12.31
N GLY A 149 5.42 13.65 -12.04
CA GLY A 149 4.31 13.07 -12.80
C GLY A 149 4.11 11.58 -12.56
N LEU A 150 3.44 10.92 -13.50
CA LEU A 150 3.04 9.51 -13.37
C LEU A 150 4.24 8.56 -13.31
N ASP A 151 5.31 8.84 -14.05
CA ASP A 151 6.55 8.06 -14.00
C ASP A 151 7.18 8.11 -12.59
N GLY A 152 6.99 9.24 -11.89
CA GLY A 152 7.36 9.41 -10.50
C GLY A 152 6.55 8.56 -9.53
N VAL A 153 5.29 8.30 -9.83
CA VAL A 153 4.42 7.41 -9.07
C VAL A 153 4.87 5.96 -9.29
N ILE A 154 5.07 5.57 -10.56
CA ILE A 154 5.52 4.24 -10.95
C ILE A 154 6.85 3.88 -10.27
N ALA A 155 7.86 4.75 -10.39
CA ALA A 155 9.18 4.51 -9.78
C ALA A 155 9.12 4.32 -8.25
N ARG A 156 8.20 5.00 -7.57
CA ARG A 156 8.00 4.84 -6.13
C ARG A 156 7.36 3.50 -5.78
N PHE A 157 6.39 3.03 -6.57
CA PHE A 157 5.84 1.68 -6.45
C PHE A 157 6.90 0.62 -6.69
N GLU A 158 7.76 0.79 -7.69
CA GLU A 158 8.86 -0.13 -7.96
C GLU A 158 9.86 -0.17 -6.80
N ALA A 159 10.23 0.98 -6.22
CA ALA A 159 11.09 1.04 -5.04
C ALA A 159 10.47 0.37 -3.79
N ALA A 160 9.18 0.60 -3.55
CA ALA A 160 8.44 -0.05 -2.47
C ALA A 160 8.40 -1.58 -2.66
N THR A 161 8.14 -2.02 -3.89
CA THR A 161 8.09 -3.43 -4.28
C THR A 161 9.45 -4.10 -4.07
N ALA A 162 10.54 -3.45 -4.49
CA ALA A 162 11.89 -3.95 -4.26
C ALA A 162 12.20 -4.12 -2.76
N THR A 163 11.78 -3.16 -1.94
CA THR A 163 11.92 -3.23 -0.48
C THR A 163 11.18 -4.43 0.12
N LEU A 164 9.91 -4.62 -0.24
CA LEU A 164 9.13 -5.78 0.22
C LEU A 164 9.70 -7.10 -0.30
N ALA A 165 10.14 -7.15 -1.56
CA ALA A 165 10.71 -8.36 -2.14
C ALA A 165 12.00 -8.81 -1.43
N VAL A 166 12.80 -7.88 -0.91
CA VAL A 166 13.96 -8.20 -0.07
C VAL A 166 13.51 -8.75 1.28
N GLN A 167 12.55 -8.11 1.93
CA GLN A 167 12.03 -8.52 3.24
C GLN A 167 11.33 -9.88 3.21
N ASN A 168 10.59 -10.17 2.13
CA ASN A 168 9.92 -11.46 1.94
C ASN A 168 10.89 -12.64 1.71
N ARG A 169 12.18 -12.37 1.46
CA ARG A 169 13.21 -13.40 1.24
C ARG A 169 14.11 -13.63 2.47
N SER A 170 14.11 -12.70 3.43
CA SER A 170 14.90 -12.77 4.66
C SER A 170 14.18 -13.54 5.75
#